data_AF-A0A3N1VGL7-F1
#
_entry.id   AF-A0A3N1VGL7-F1
#
_cell.length_a   1.000
_cell.length_b   1.000
_cell.length_c   1.000
_cell.angle_alpha   90.00
_cell.angle_beta   90.00
_cell.angle_gamma   90.00
#
_symmetry.space_group_name_H-M   'P 1'
#
loop_
_entity.id
_entity.type
_entity.pdbx_description
1 polymer ?
#
loop_
_entity_poly.entity_id
_entity_poly.type
_entity_poly.pdbx_seq_one_letter_code
_entity_poly.pdbx_strand_id
1 'polypeptide(L)' 'MRATEGDQLVQHGRIVGQHDKVGEITQVLGDNGTPPYRVRFEDGHEAVMSPGPDCVVKHPSEPPH' A
#
# COMPACT_ATOMS: atom_id res chain seq x y z
N MET A 1 -11.65 -2.64 -0.31
CA MET A 1 -10.31 -2.73 0.29
C MET A 1 -10.24 -1.71 1.41
N ARG A 2 -9.76 -2.10 2.59
CA ARG A 2 -9.47 -1.18 3.69
C ARG A 2 -8.00 -1.33 4.08
N ALA A 3 -7.36 -0.23 4.43
CA ALA A 3 -5.98 -0.22 4.90
C ALA A 3 -5.87 0.59 6.18
N THR A 4 -4.81 0.32 6.95
CA THR A 4 -4.44 1.03 8.17
C THR A 4 -3.01 1.56 8.07
N GLU A 5 -2.69 2.51 8.93
CA GLU A 5 -1.33 3.06 9.06
C GLU A 5 -0.38 1.95 9.53
N GLY A 6 0.75 1.76 8.83
CA GLY A 6 1.70 0.67 9.03
C GLY A 6 1.53 -0.53 8.09
N ASP A 7 0.45 -0.58 7.30
CA ASP A 7 0.28 -1.63 6.28
C ASP A 7 1.17 -1.43 5.06
N GLN A 8 1.50 -2.49 4.33
CA GLN A 8 2.20 -2.40 3.05
C GLN A 8 1.23 -2.45 1.87
N LEU A 9 1.25 -1.43 1.03
CA LEU A 9 0.54 -1.39 -0.23
C LEU A 9 1.41 -2.00 -1.34
N VAL A 10 0.93 -3.08 -1.95
CA VAL A 10 1.55 -3.74 -3.09
C VAL A 10 0.70 -3.49 -4.33
N GLN A 11 1.26 -2.80 -5.31
CA GLN A 11 0.64 -2.64 -6.62
C GLN A 11 1.25 -3.66 -7.57
N HIS A 12 0.42 -4.64 -7.98
CA HIS A 12 0.84 -5.64 -8.96
C HIS A 12 0.83 -5.02 -10.36
N GLY A 13 1.96 -5.10 -11.04
CA GLY A 13 2.06 -4.72 -12.44
C GLY A 13 1.27 -5.71 -13.31
N ARG A 14 0.39 -5.21 -14.16
CA ARG A 14 -0.40 -6.06 -15.08
C ARG A 14 0.44 -6.69 -16.20
N ILE A 15 1.69 -6.26 -16.36
CA ILE A 15 2.61 -6.63 -17.45
C ILE A 15 3.78 -7.43 -16.87
N VAL A 16 4.12 -8.54 -17.53
CA VAL A 16 5.29 -9.35 -17.21
C VAL A 16 6.56 -8.49 -17.34
N GLY A 17 7.33 -8.35 -16.26
CA GLY A 17 8.55 -7.52 -16.19
C GLY A 17 8.36 -6.16 -15.51
N GLN A 18 7.14 -5.77 -15.14
CA GLN A 18 6.92 -4.62 -14.27
C GLN A 18 7.11 -5.05 -12.81
N HIS A 19 8.12 -4.47 -12.15
CA HIS A 19 8.35 -4.72 -10.73
C HIS A 19 7.14 -4.27 -9.91
N ASP A 20 6.72 -5.10 -8.96
CA ASP A 20 5.69 -4.74 -7.99
C ASP A 20 6.15 -3.48 -7.25
N LYS A 21 5.27 -2.47 -7.20
CA LYS A 21 5.55 -1.29 -6.38
C LYS A 21 5.05 -1.54 -4.98
N VAL A 22 5.97 -1.63 -4.04
CA VAL A 22 5.67 -1.76 -2.61
C VAL A 22 5.90 -0.41 -1.95
N GLY A 23 4.90 0.08 -1.21
CA GLY A 23 5.00 1.28 -0.38
C GLY A 23 4.34 1.04 0.97
N GLU A 24 4.94 1.55 2.04
CA GLU A 24 4.37 1.48 3.38
C GLU A 24 3.34 2.59 3.56
N ILE A 25 2.14 2.27 4.04
CA ILE A 25 1.07 3.23 4.30
C ILE A 25 1.42 3.98 5.58
N THR A 26 1.88 5.22 5.46
CA THR A 26 2.20 6.06 6.62
C THR A 26 0.98 6.77 7.19
N GLN A 27 -0.03 7.03 6.35
CA GLN A 27 -1.27 7.67 6.79
C GLN A 27 -2.45 7.29 5.88
N VAL A 28 -3.62 7.04 6.45
CA VAL A 28 -4.85 6.84 5.68
C VAL A 28 -5.65 8.14 5.65
N LEU A 29 -5.88 8.69 4.46
CA LEU A 29 -6.55 9.98 4.27
C LEU A 29 -8.05 9.84 4.01
N GLY A 30 -8.51 8.68 3.54
CA GLY A 30 -9.93 8.43 3.33
C GLY A 30 -10.64 7.89 4.57
N ASP A 31 -11.94 8.16 4.65
CA ASP A 31 -12.79 7.74 5.75
C ASP A 31 -12.86 6.20 5.89
N ASN A 32 -12.86 5.69 7.12
CA ASN A 32 -12.98 4.26 7.42
C ASN A 32 -11.91 3.37 6.76
N GLY A 33 -10.71 3.90 6.54
CA GLY A 33 -9.63 3.14 5.91
C GLY A 33 -9.75 3.04 4.39
N THR A 34 -10.41 4.01 3.74
CA THR A 34 -10.57 4.07 2.27
C THR A 34 -9.50 4.93 1.61
N PRO A 35 -9.29 4.79 0.28
CA PRO A 35 -8.42 5.69 -0.46
C PRO A 35 -8.89 7.14 -0.37
N PRO A 36 -7.98 8.13 -0.42
CA PRO A 36 -6.55 8.00 -0.70
C PRO A 36 -5.69 7.56 0.50
N TYR A 37 -4.54 6.97 0.22
CA TYR A 37 -3.54 6.58 1.22
C TYR A 37 -2.24 7.34 0.98
N ARG A 38 -1.61 7.83 2.04
CA ARG A 38 -0.23 8.30 1.98
C ARG A 38 0.69 7.10 2.15
N VAL A 39 1.51 6.86 1.14
CA VAL A 39 2.49 5.79 1.12
C VAL A 39 3.89 6.36 1.08
N ARG A 40 4.81 5.72 1.78
CA ARG A 40 6.24 5.96 1.75
C ARG A 40 6.92 4.81 1.02
N PHE A 41 7.65 5.15 -0.02
CA PHE A 41 8.48 4.19 -0.75
C PHE A 41 9.81 3.97 -0.03
N GLU A 42 10.49 2.87 -0.35
CA GLU A 42 11.81 2.54 0.21
C GLU A 42 12.89 3.58 -0.13
N ASP A 43 12.69 4.36 -1.20
CA ASP A 43 13.53 5.51 -1.57
C ASP A 43 13.38 6.71 -0.59
N GLY A 44 12.46 6.60 0.37
CA GLY A 44 12.12 7.66 1.33
C GLY A 44 11.12 8.68 0.81
N HIS A 45 10.72 8.59 -0.47
CA HIS A 45 9.74 9.47 -1.07
C HIS A 45 8.32 9.11 -0.60
N GLU A 46 7.55 10.14 -0.21
CA GLU A 46 6.15 9.99 0.20
C GLU A 46 5.22 10.49 -0.91
N ALA A 47 4.20 9.70 -1.25
CA ALA A 47 3.19 10.07 -2.21
C ALA A 47 1.79 9.69 -1.73
N VAL A 48 0.79 10.45 -2.16
CA VAL A 48 -0.60 10.08 -1.96
C VAL A 48 -1.05 9.24 -3.14
N MET A 49 -1.48 8.01 -2.88
CA MET A 49 -1.95 7.06 -3.88
C MET A 49 -3.39 6.66 -3.63
N SER A 50 -4.15 6.58 -4.73
CA SER A 50 -5.48 5.99 -4.76
C SER A 50 -5.38 4.64 -5.46
N PRO A 51 -5.31 3.51 -4.73
CA PRO A 51 -5.18 2.20 -5.34
C PRO A 51 -6.41 1.84 -6.18
N GLY A 52 -6.13 1.20 -7.32
CA GLY A 52 -7.13 0.58 -8.17
C GLY A 52 -7.46 -0.86 -7.76
N PRO A 53 -8.23 -1.59 -8.58
CA PRO A 53 -8.63 -2.97 -8.28
C PRO A 53 -7.46 -3.96 -8.22
N ASP A 54 -6.33 -3.68 -8.87
CA ASP A 54 -5.14 -4.53 -8.92
C ASP A 54 -4.14 -4.29 -7.76
N CYS A 55 -4.50 -3.45 -6.79
CA CYS A 55 -3.68 -3.22 -5.60
C CYS A 55 -4.04 -4.23 -4.50
N VAL A 56 -3.06 -4.59 -3.67
CA VAL A 56 -3.20 -5.50 -2.53
C VAL A 56 -2.59 -4.82 -1.31
N VAL A 57 -3.31 -4.84 -0.18
CA VAL A 57 -2.77 -4.37 1.11
C VAL A 57 -2.28 -5.61 1.85
N LYS A 58 -0.98 -5.67 2.12
CA LYS A 58 -0.35 -6.67 2.96
C LYS A 58 -0.22 -6.10 4.36
N HIS A 59 -0.95 -6.69 5.29
CA HIS A 59 -0.74 -6.42 6.70
C HIS A 59 0.50 -7.20 7.11
N PRO A 60 1.48 -6.60 7.81
CA PRO A 60 2.58 -7.37 8.36
C PRO A 60 1.97 -8.40 9.31
N SER A 61 1.84 -9.64 8.83
CA SER A 61 1.35 -10.75 9.65
C SER A 61 2.29 -10.82 10.84
N GLU A 62 1.75 -10.61 12.03
CA GLU A 62 2.39 -10.97 13.28
C GLU A 62 3.01 -12.36 13.12
N PRO A 63 4.31 -12.56 13.43
CA PRO A 63 4.93 -13.86 13.26
C PRO A 63 4.22 -14.87 14.15
N PRO A 64 3.89 -16.08 13.65
CA PRO A 64 3.32 -17.11 14.50
C PRO A 64 4.36 -17.48 15.57
N HIS A 65 3.92 -17.45 16.84
CA HIS A 65 4.67 -17.88 18.01
C HIS A 65 5.00 -19.37 17.97
#